data_AF-A0A160P591-F1
#
_entry.id   AF-A0A160P591-F1
#
_cell.length_a   1.000
_cell.length_b   1.000
_cell.length_c   1.000
_cell.angle_alpha   90.00
_cell.angle_beta   90.00
_cell.angle_gamma   90.00
#
_symmetry.space_group_name_H-M   'P 1'
#
loop_
_entity.id
_entity.type
_entity.pdbx_description
1 polymer ?
#
loop_
_entity_poly.entity_id
_entity_poly.type
_entity_poly.pdbx_seq_one_letter_code
_entity_poly.pdbx_strand_id
1 'polypeptide(L)'
;MARQHEEYRQLFEGDFGLSALAGGIAASTEPIDQNDMFRLAASVAASVAADGDGEGAVELGRDLDRLLRAGLSDDTLGTLWQAVTGDGCFPAATGADVRDQLSRLATRYPAPPGTGAPAPERETTSRADVIAEVRASAADPASAAALPAALTVIVDHAGEDLALRLLIRVLKTRRVLVTKERYDRLTALGRRFGYPGPLVYDGLSVAWPPIDPARRDGEGDFGLSGLASWFSWEWPEPTACDRLRVAVAADEEAHTPGSAAALVLVDVLRLLDSPLSDDTLATLWREATGRAHDPGRIGTGARDWLKTIADECRARLAEVAPDYRPTTPPVDEEHQDAVLRQVRESAAVTGDGPAAALEEVVTRVDAELGYRLLLRLLAARTTPLSEEEYERHVALCRHFRFGAEYVAEAVELLRHR
;
A
#
# COMPACT_ATOMS: atom_id res chain seq x y z
N MET A 1 6.37 -28.87 -16.46
CA MET A 1 7.24 -27.66 -16.42
C MET A 1 6.99 -26.98 -15.10
N ALA A 2 7.95 -26.99 -14.19
CA ALA A 2 7.83 -26.33 -12.89
C ALA A 2 8.00 -24.82 -13.12
N ARG A 3 6.88 -24.09 -13.25
CA ARG A 3 6.92 -22.63 -13.11
C ARG A 3 7.27 -22.36 -11.65
N GLN A 4 8.50 -21.95 -11.41
CA GLN A 4 8.86 -21.29 -10.16
C GLN A 4 7.92 -20.09 -10.02
N HIS A 5 7.13 -20.09 -8.93
CA HIS A 5 6.15 -19.07 -8.53
C HIS A 5 6.33 -17.74 -9.28
N GLU A 6 5.48 -17.47 -10.26
CA GLU A 6 5.14 -16.09 -10.60
C GLU A 6 4.80 -15.38 -9.28
N GLU A 7 5.32 -14.18 -9.06
CA GLU A 7 5.13 -13.48 -7.79
C GLU A 7 3.63 -13.42 -7.50
N TYR A 8 3.16 -13.90 -6.34
CA TYR A 8 1.73 -14.02 -6.03
C TYR A 8 0.93 -12.73 -6.32
N ARG A 9 1.56 -11.56 -6.16
CA ARG A 9 1.02 -10.23 -6.53
C ARG A 9 0.62 -10.07 -8.00
N GLN A 10 1.13 -10.90 -8.90
CA GLN A 10 0.76 -10.93 -10.32
C GLN A 10 -0.51 -11.75 -10.57
N LEU A 11 -0.84 -12.69 -9.67
CA LEU A 11 -1.94 -13.65 -9.81
C LEU A 11 -3.13 -13.33 -8.92
N PHE A 12 -2.88 -12.67 -7.79
CA PHE A 12 -3.88 -12.38 -6.75
C PHE A 12 -3.85 -10.90 -6.40
N GLU A 13 -5.03 -10.29 -6.32
CA GLU A 13 -5.18 -8.90 -5.84
C GLU A 13 -5.20 -8.83 -4.30
N GLY A 14 -5.51 -9.92 -3.61
CA GLY A 14 -5.63 -9.96 -2.16
C GLY A 14 -5.30 -11.32 -1.55
N ASP A 15 -6.02 -11.70 -0.51
CA ASP A 15 -5.77 -12.99 0.15
C ASP A 15 -6.15 -14.17 -0.76
N PHE A 16 -5.46 -15.29 -0.60
CA PHE A 16 -5.66 -16.50 -1.41
C PHE A 16 -5.45 -17.78 -0.59
N GLY A 17 -5.78 -18.92 -1.23
CA GLY A 17 -5.58 -20.25 -0.65
C GLY A 17 -6.29 -20.44 0.69
N LEU A 18 -5.63 -21.11 1.63
CA LEU A 18 -6.23 -21.42 2.94
C LEU A 18 -6.48 -20.18 3.80
N SER A 19 -5.65 -19.14 3.67
CA SER A 19 -5.83 -17.88 4.40
C SER A 19 -7.09 -17.15 3.95
N ALA A 20 -7.37 -17.09 2.64
CA ALA A 20 -8.61 -16.51 2.12
C ALA A 20 -9.85 -17.27 2.59
N LEU A 21 -9.80 -18.61 2.57
CA LEU A 21 -10.90 -19.44 3.09
C LEU A 21 -11.15 -19.12 4.57
N ALA A 22 -10.10 -19.08 5.39
CA ALA A 22 -10.21 -18.75 6.80
C ALA A 22 -10.77 -17.33 7.01
N GLY A 23 -10.37 -16.36 6.18
CA GLY A 23 -10.91 -15.01 6.18
C GLY A 23 -12.40 -14.94 5.83
N GLY A 24 -12.84 -15.69 4.82
CA GLY A 24 -14.25 -15.80 4.46
C GLY A 24 -15.10 -16.41 5.58
N ILE A 25 -14.56 -17.41 6.30
CA ILE A 25 -15.21 -17.99 7.47
C ILE A 25 -15.30 -16.97 8.61
N ALA A 26 -14.20 -16.26 8.91
CA ALA A 26 -14.14 -15.25 9.96
C ALA A 26 -15.05 -14.04 9.73
N ALA A 27 -15.34 -13.72 8.47
CA ALA A 27 -16.26 -12.65 8.09
C ALA A 27 -17.74 -13.05 8.21
N SER A 28 -18.04 -14.34 8.39
CA SER A 28 -19.43 -14.81 8.51
C SER A 28 -20.05 -14.39 9.85
N THR A 29 -21.25 -13.83 9.77
CA THR A 29 -22.04 -13.44 10.96
C THR A 29 -22.76 -14.63 11.60
N GLU A 30 -22.88 -15.75 10.88
CA GLU A 30 -23.54 -16.97 11.33
C GLU A 30 -22.54 -18.14 11.42
N PRO A 31 -22.76 -19.10 12.33
CA PRO A 31 -21.98 -20.34 12.37
C PRO A 31 -22.07 -21.06 11.02
N ILE A 32 -20.92 -21.48 10.51
CA ILE A 32 -20.79 -22.08 9.18
C ILE A 32 -20.87 -23.60 9.31
N ASP A 33 -21.68 -24.22 8.46
CA ASP A 33 -21.69 -25.68 8.31
C ASP A 33 -20.72 -26.16 7.22
N GLN A 34 -20.65 -27.48 7.01
CA GLN A 34 -19.77 -28.07 6.01
C GLN A 34 -20.09 -27.59 4.57
N ASN A 35 -21.36 -27.39 4.24
CA ASN A 35 -21.77 -26.94 2.90
C ASN A 35 -21.39 -25.48 2.69
N ASP A 36 -21.55 -24.64 3.71
CA ASP A 36 -21.12 -23.24 3.70
C ASP A 36 -19.61 -23.13 3.49
N MET A 37 -18.84 -23.96 4.19
CA MET A 37 -17.40 -24.04 3.98
C MET A 37 -17.04 -24.45 2.55
N PHE A 38 -17.75 -25.42 1.96
CA PHE A 38 -17.56 -25.78 0.54
C PHE A 38 -17.93 -24.64 -0.42
N ARG A 39 -18.97 -23.85 -0.12
CA ARG A 39 -19.34 -22.67 -0.94
C ARG A 39 -18.25 -21.60 -0.88
N LEU A 40 -17.73 -21.31 0.31
CA LEU A 40 -16.62 -20.37 0.48
C LEU A 40 -15.35 -20.88 -0.22
N ALA A 41 -15.01 -22.16 -0.07
CA ALA A 41 -13.88 -22.77 -0.76
C ALA A 41 -14.05 -22.72 -2.29
N ALA A 42 -15.26 -22.88 -2.81
CA ALA A 42 -15.53 -22.72 -4.24
C ALA A 42 -15.34 -21.27 -4.70
N SER A 43 -15.72 -20.29 -3.88
CA SER A 43 -15.47 -18.86 -4.16
C SER A 43 -13.97 -18.55 -4.20
N VAL A 44 -13.19 -19.05 -3.24
CA VAL A 44 -11.73 -18.89 -3.19
C VAL A 44 -11.06 -19.64 -4.34
N ALA A 45 -11.55 -20.83 -4.69
CA ALA A 45 -11.02 -21.60 -5.81
C ALA A 45 -11.28 -20.92 -7.16
N ALA A 46 -12.38 -20.17 -7.27
CA ALA A 46 -12.76 -19.41 -8.46
C ALA A 46 -12.11 -18.02 -8.53
N SER A 47 -11.53 -17.49 -7.44
CA SER A 47 -10.84 -16.21 -7.48
C SER A 47 -9.49 -16.35 -8.16
N VAL A 48 -9.35 -15.86 -9.38
CA VAL A 48 -8.07 -15.57 -10.03
C VAL A 48 -8.19 -14.28 -10.83
N ALA A 49 -7.14 -13.45 -10.80
CA ALA A 49 -7.01 -12.26 -11.61
C ALA A 49 -7.02 -12.62 -13.11
N ALA A 50 -7.87 -11.94 -13.88
CA ALA A 50 -8.02 -11.79 -15.34
C ALA A 50 -7.66 -12.95 -16.32
N ASP A 51 -6.63 -13.76 -16.10
CA ASP A 51 -6.01 -14.65 -17.11
C ASP A 51 -5.75 -16.11 -16.65
N GLY A 52 -6.03 -16.49 -15.39
CA GLY A 52 -5.70 -17.83 -14.87
C GLY A 52 -6.90 -18.69 -14.45
N ASP A 53 -7.43 -19.55 -15.32
CA ASP A 53 -8.46 -20.51 -14.92
C ASP A 53 -7.90 -21.56 -13.93
N GLY A 54 -8.25 -21.41 -12.64
CA GLY A 54 -8.09 -22.46 -11.61
C GLY A 54 -6.90 -22.34 -10.65
N GLU A 55 -6.14 -21.25 -10.69
CA GLU A 55 -4.98 -21.07 -9.78
C GLU A 55 -5.38 -20.98 -8.31
N GLY A 56 -6.52 -20.36 -8.00
CA GLY A 56 -7.07 -20.33 -6.64
C GLY A 56 -7.34 -21.73 -6.08
N ALA A 57 -7.82 -22.65 -6.92
CA ALA A 57 -8.03 -24.04 -6.56
C ALA A 57 -6.70 -24.77 -6.29
N VAL A 58 -5.67 -24.46 -7.08
CA VAL A 58 -4.32 -25.03 -6.95
C VAL A 58 -3.66 -24.59 -5.64
N GLU A 59 -3.70 -23.30 -5.31
CA GLU A 59 -3.12 -22.80 -4.05
C GLU A 59 -3.88 -23.32 -2.83
N LEU A 60 -5.21 -23.35 -2.88
CA LEU A 60 -6.03 -23.92 -1.80
C LEU A 60 -5.69 -25.40 -1.58
N GLY A 61 -5.61 -26.19 -2.64
CA GLY A 61 -5.27 -27.61 -2.55
C GLY A 61 -3.85 -27.84 -2.02
N ARG A 62 -2.90 -27.01 -2.42
CA ARG A 62 -1.51 -27.06 -1.95
C ARG A 62 -1.40 -26.72 -0.47
N ASP A 63 -2.08 -25.68 -0.01
CA ASP A 63 -2.08 -25.28 1.39
C ASP A 63 -2.72 -26.35 2.29
N LEU A 64 -3.85 -26.92 1.86
CA LEU A 64 -4.53 -28.01 2.57
C LEU A 64 -3.62 -29.23 2.71
N ASP A 65 -2.99 -29.66 1.61
CA ASP A 65 -2.07 -30.79 1.61
C ASP A 65 -0.87 -30.57 2.53
N ARG A 66 -0.24 -29.39 2.46
CA ARG A 66 0.89 -29.01 3.32
C ARG A 66 0.49 -28.99 4.80
N LEU A 67 -0.63 -28.37 5.14
CA LEU A 67 -1.12 -28.30 6.51
C LEU A 67 -1.43 -29.69 7.08
N LEU A 68 -2.13 -30.54 6.31
CA LEU A 68 -2.52 -31.89 6.76
C LEU A 68 -1.29 -32.80 6.93
N ARG A 69 -0.22 -32.59 6.17
CA ARG A 69 1.06 -33.31 6.28
C ARG A 69 2.01 -32.75 7.35
N ALA A 70 1.74 -31.57 7.91
CA ALA A 70 2.59 -30.93 8.90
C ALA A 70 2.75 -31.70 10.23
N GLY A 71 1.92 -32.74 10.45
CA GLY A 71 2.02 -33.59 11.65
C GLY A 71 1.48 -32.95 12.92
N LEU A 72 0.65 -31.90 12.81
CA LEU A 72 -0.07 -31.30 13.94
C LEU A 72 -0.98 -32.35 14.59
N SER A 73 -1.13 -32.32 15.92
CA SER A 73 -2.19 -33.08 16.59
C SER A 73 -3.57 -32.46 16.31
N ASP A 74 -4.64 -33.22 16.48
CA ASP A 74 -6.01 -32.73 16.24
C ASP A 74 -6.35 -31.53 17.14
N ASP A 75 -5.96 -31.57 18.42
CA ASP A 75 -6.11 -30.44 19.35
C ASP A 75 -5.35 -29.19 18.87
N THR A 76 -4.13 -29.37 18.35
CA THR A 76 -3.28 -28.26 17.87
C THR A 76 -3.86 -27.68 16.59
N LEU A 77 -4.30 -28.54 15.66
CA LEU A 77 -4.93 -28.14 14.40
C LEU A 77 -6.26 -27.42 14.68
N GLY A 78 -7.06 -27.92 15.61
CA GLY A 78 -8.31 -27.27 16.04
C GLY A 78 -8.07 -25.90 16.65
N THR A 79 -7.07 -25.78 17.54
CA THR A 79 -6.68 -24.49 18.15
C THR A 79 -6.22 -23.49 17.09
N LEU A 80 -5.38 -23.91 16.16
CA LEU A 80 -4.93 -23.08 15.05
C LEU A 80 -6.10 -22.64 14.17
N TRP A 81 -6.96 -23.59 13.79
CA TRP A 81 -8.09 -23.33 12.90
C TRP A 81 -9.07 -22.34 13.52
N GLN A 82 -9.38 -22.50 14.80
CA GLN A 82 -10.17 -21.52 15.56
C GLN A 82 -9.48 -20.16 15.66
N ALA A 83 -8.15 -20.11 15.77
CA ALA A 83 -7.42 -18.85 15.80
C ALA A 83 -7.53 -18.08 14.47
N VAL A 84 -7.44 -18.78 13.33
CA VAL A 84 -7.52 -18.15 12.00
C VAL A 84 -8.95 -17.87 11.53
N THR A 85 -9.94 -18.66 11.97
CA THR A 85 -11.35 -18.49 11.58
C THR A 85 -12.20 -17.72 12.58
N GLY A 86 -11.77 -17.60 13.84
CA GLY A 86 -12.52 -16.88 14.89
C GLY A 86 -13.30 -17.82 15.81
N ASP A 87 -13.66 -17.30 16.98
CA ASP A 87 -14.38 -18.07 17.98
C ASP A 87 -15.85 -18.28 17.57
N GLY A 88 -16.34 -19.51 17.65
CA GLY A 88 -17.75 -19.83 17.41
C GLY A 88 -18.15 -20.05 15.95
N CYS A 89 -17.23 -19.93 14.99
CA CYS A 89 -17.53 -20.19 13.58
C CYS A 89 -17.84 -21.66 13.27
N PHE A 90 -17.40 -22.59 14.14
CA PHE A 90 -17.71 -24.02 14.05
C PHE A 90 -18.53 -24.48 15.25
N PRO A 91 -19.78 -24.95 15.06
CA PRO A 91 -20.53 -25.58 16.13
C PRO A 91 -19.88 -26.93 16.47
N ALA A 92 -19.55 -27.14 17.75
CA ALA A 92 -19.14 -28.44 18.29
C ALA A 92 -20.15 -29.57 17.98
N ALA A 93 -21.37 -29.22 17.58
CA ALA A 93 -22.47 -30.13 17.26
C ALA A 93 -22.31 -30.90 15.93
N THR A 94 -21.36 -30.55 15.05
CA THR A 94 -21.21 -31.24 13.75
C THR A 94 -20.50 -32.60 13.84
N GLY A 95 -19.88 -32.93 14.97
CA GLY A 95 -19.27 -34.25 15.25
C GLY A 95 -18.06 -34.63 14.37
N ALA A 96 -17.76 -33.84 13.33
CA ALA A 96 -16.57 -33.97 12.50
C ALA A 96 -15.45 -33.09 13.05
N ASP A 97 -14.32 -33.70 13.38
CA ASP A 97 -13.10 -32.98 13.75
C ASP A 97 -12.57 -32.14 12.57
N VAL A 98 -11.86 -31.03 12.87
CA VAL A 98 -11.32 -30.08 11.89
C VAL A 98 -10.49 -30.79 10.82
N ARG A 99 -9.72 -31.82 11.20
CA ARG A 99 -8.94 -32.60 10.22
C ARG A 99 -9.83 -33.27 9.18
N ASP A 100 -10.96 -33.85 9.57
CA ASP A 100 -11.88 -34.51 8.63
C ASP A 100 -12.46 -33.48 7.65
N GLN A 101 -12.87 -32.32 8.14
CA GLN A 101 -13.40 -31.23 7.33
C GLN A 101 -12.37 -30.74 6.28
N LEU A 102 -11.14 -30.47 6.71
CA LEU A 102 -10.04 -30.06 5.82
C LEU A 102 -9.64 -31.17 4.85
N SER A 103 -9.69 -32.45 5.26
CA SER A 103 -9.38 -33.59 4.40
C SER A 103 -10.42 -33.77 3.28
N ARG A 104 -11.70 -33.49 3.57
CA ARG A 104 -12.76 -33.47 2.55
C ARG A 104 -12.55 -32.34 1.55
N LEU A 105 -12.10 -31.18 2.00
CA LEU A 105 -11.69 -30.10 1.11
C LEU A 105 -10.47 -30.48 0.26
N ALA A 106 -9.45 -31.10 0.85
CA ALA A 106 -8.27 -31.57 0.11
C ALA A 106 -8.61 -32.64 -0.94
N THR A 107 -9.65 -33.45 -0.69
CA THR A 107 -10.17 -34.41 -1.68
C THR A 107 -10.86 -33.70 -2.84
N ARG A 108 -11.56 -32.60 -2.57
CA ARG A 108 -12.25 -31.76 -3.57
C ARG A 108 -11.28 -30.91 -4.39
N TYR A 109 -10.23 -30.41 -3.75
CA TYR A 109 -9.20 -29.54 -4.31
C TYR A 109 -7.83 -30.21 -4.11
N PRO A 110 -7.48 -31.23 -4.91
CA PRO A 110 -6.23 -31.96 -4.73
C PRO A 110 -5.02 -31.10 -5.09
N ALA A 111 -3.94 -31.23 -4.33
CA ALA A 111 -2.66 -30.62 -4.69
C ALA A 111 -2.14 -31.19 -6.02
N PRO A 112 -1.57 -30.37 -6.92
CA PRO A 112 -1.00 -30.86 -8.18
C PRO A 112 0.12 -31.89 -7.94
N PRO A 113 0.23 -32.94 -8.78
CA PRO A 113 1.30 -33.91 -8.67
C PRO A 113 2.68 -33.25 -8.83
N GLY A 114 3.62 -33.59 -7.93
CA GLY A 114 5.00 -33.05 -7.94
C GLY A 114 5.23 -31.82 -7.05
N THR A 115 4.21 -31.31 -6.35
CA THR A 115 4.31 -30.19 -5.39
C THR A 115 5.03 -30.53 -4.08
N GLY A 116 5.36 -31.80 -3.85
CA GLY A 116 6.13 -32.28 -2.69
C GLY A 116 7.65 -32.27 -2.88
N ALA A 117 8.16 -31.86 -4.04
CA ALA A 117 9.59 -31.64 -4.19
C ALA A 117 9.98 -30.43 -3.32
N PRO A 118 11.00 -30.53 -2.45
CA PRO A 118 11.46 -29.39 -1.68
C PRO A 118 11.76 -28.26 -2.65
N ALA A 119 11.15 -27.09 -2.41
CA ALA A 119 11.48 -25.88 -3.16
C ALA A 119 13.00 -25.69 -3.12
N PRO A 120 13.64 -25.20 -4.19
CA PRO A 120 15.06 -24.86 -4.16
C PRO A 120 15.31 -24.02 -2.91
N GLU A 121 16.34 -24.38 -2.13
CA GLU A 121 16.69 -23.82 -0.82
C GLU A 121 16.36 -22.32 -0.76
N ARG A 122 15.17 -21.99 -0.24
CA ARG A 122 14.82 -20.61 0.04
C ARG A 122 15.77 -20.12 1.11
N GLU A 123 16.19 -18.86 0.99
CA GLU A 123 17.16 -18.25 1.89
C GLU A 123 16.81 -18.55 3.35
N THR A 124 17.76 -19.17 4.06
CA THR A 124 17.64 -19.59 5.46
C THR A 124 17.27 -18.44 6.41
N THR A 125 17.47 -17.20 5.98
CA THR A 125 17.06 -15.97 6.65
C THR A 125 15.54 -15.84 6.75
N SER A 126 14.76 -16.19 5.72
CA SER A 126 13.28 -16.06 5.72
C SER A 126 12.64 -16.91 6.82
N ARG A 127 13.15 -18.12 7.01
CA ARG A 127 12.68 -19.02 8.07
C ARG A 127 12.92 -18.43 9.46
N ALA A 128 14.12 -17.93 9.71
CA ALA A 128 14.48 -17.36 11.01
C ALA A 128 13.61 -16.12 11.34
N ASP A 129 13.38 -15.27 10.35
CA ASP A 129 12.56 -14.07 10.50
C ASP A 129 11.08 -14.40 10.77
N VAL A 130 10.51 -15.37 10.05
CA VAL A 130 9.13 -15.84 10.29
C VAL A 130 9.01 -16.46 11.69
N ILE A 131 9.98 -17.27 12.13
CA ILE A 131 10.00 -17.83 13.49
C ILE A 131 10.09 -16.71 14.54
N ALA A 132 10.87 -15.65 14.27
CA ALA A 132 10.95 -14.50 15.17
C ALA A 132 9.58 -13.80 15.32
N GLU A 133 8.84 -13.62 14.22
CA GLU A 133 7.49 -13.05 14.25
C GLU A 133 6.46 -13.96 14.94
N VAL A 134 6.55 -15.28 14.74
CA VAL A 134 5.72 -16.26 15.47
C VAL A 134 5.98 -16.18 16.97
N ARG A 135 7.25 -16.09 17.39
CA ARG A 135 7.62 -15.95 18.80
C ARG A 135 7.20 -14.60 19.39
N ALA A 136 7.33 -13.51 18.63
CA ALA A 136 6.85 -12.20 19.05
C ALA A 136 5.33 -12.21 19.33
N SER A 137 4.57 -13.01 18.57
CA SER A 137 3.13 -13.22 18.78
C SER A 137 2.80 -14.02 20.03
N ALA A 138 3.74 -14.83 20.55
CA ALA A 138 3.55 -15.61 21.76
C ALA A 138 3.51 -14.73 23.02
N ALA A 139 4.11 -13.54 22.96
CA ALA A 139 4.12 -12.58 24.06
C ALA A 139 2.79 -11.81 24.19
N ASP A 140 1.90 -11.94 23.21
CA ASP A 140 0.57 -11.32 23.25
C ASP A 140 -0.36 -12.14 24.15
N PRO A 141 -0.94 -11.56 25.21
CA PRO A 141 -1.88 -12.25 26.09
C PRO A 141 -3.16 -12.73 25.39
N ALA A 142 -3.49 -12.19 24.20
CA ALA A 142 -4.61 -12.66 23.38
C ALA A 142 -4.28 -13.94 22.58
N SER A 143 -3.00 -14.36 22.56
CA SER A 143 -2.53 -15.54 21.85
C SER A 143 -2.67 -16.79 22.72
N ALA A 144 -3.29 -17.84 22.18
CA ALA A 144 -3.32 -19.15 22.85
C ALA A 144 -1.89 -19.70 22.91
N ALA A 145 -1.45 -20.18 24.08
CA ALA A 145 -0.08 -20.67 24.29
C ALA A 145 0.36 -21.76 23.29
N ALA A 146 -0.60 -22.50 22.72
CA ALA A 146 -0.34 -23.55 21.72
C ALA A 146 -0.12 -23.01 20.29
N LEU A 147 -0.58 -21.80 19.98
CA LEU A 147 -0.53 -21.26 18.61
C LEU A 147 0.89 -21.02 18.10
N PRO A 148 1.83 -20.41 18.86
CA PRO A 148 3.20 -20.24 18.40
C PRO A 148 3.91 -21.57 18.13
N ALA A 149 3.62 -22.59 18.94
CA ALA A 149 4.14 -23.94 18.73
C ALA A 149 3.59 -24.56 17.44
N ALA A 150 2.27 -24.45 17.20
CA ALA A 150 1.62 -24.90 15.98
C ALA A 150 2.22 -24.25 14.72
N LEU A 151 2.37 -22.91 14.73
CA LEU A 151 2.96 -22.18 13.61
C LEU A 151 4.42 -22.53 13.39
N THR A 152 5.20 -22.80 14.45
CA THR A 152 6.59 -23.27 14.32
C THR A 152 6.65 -24.64 13.64
N VAL A 153 5.77 -25.58 14.00
CA VAL A 153 5.66 -26.89 13.32
C VAL A 153 5.31 -26.71 11.83
N ILE A 154 4.44 -25.76 11.50
CA ILE A 154 4.12 -25.44 10.10
C ILE A 154 5.35 -24.86 9.37
N VAL A 155 6.11 -23.95 9.97
CA VAL A 155 7.37 -23.47 9.38
C VAL A 155 8.31 -24.65 9.09
N ASP A 156 8.40 -25.60 10.01
CA ASP A 156 9.33 -26.73 9.91
C ASP A 156 8.91 -27.76 8.85
N HIS A 157 7.61 -27.99 8.65
CA HIS A 157 7.09 -29.12 7.87
C HIS A 157 6.18 -28.75 6.68
N ALA A 158 5.60 -27.56 6.67
CA ALA A 158 4.65 -27.10 5.65
C ALA A 158 5.12 -25.83 4.92
N GLY A 159 6.12 -25.12 5.45
CA GLY A 159 6.78 -23.97 4.83
C GLY A 159 6.49 -22.65 5.54
N GLU A 160 7.50 -21.77 5.55
CA GLU A 160 7.47 -20.46 6.19
C GLU A 160 6.43 -19.48 5.57
N ASP A 161 6.14 -19.65 4.27
CA ASP A 161 5.11 -18.89 3.55
C ASP A 161 3.71 -19.10 4.15
N LEU A 162 3.28 -20.37 4.20
CA LEU A 162 1.97 -20.73 4.75
C LEU A 162 1.86 -20.34 6.23
N ALA A 163 2.93 -20.55 7.00
CA ALA A 163 2.97 -20.14 8.40
C ALA A 163 2.78 -18.62 8.56
N LEU A 164 3.42 -17.80 7.72
CA LEU A 164 3.28 -16.35 7.76
C LEU A 164 1.86 -15.90 7.36
N ARG A 165 1.26 -16.47 6.31
CA ARG A 165 -0.13 -16.14 5.92
C ARG A 165 -1.12 -16.48 7.03
N LEU A 166 -0.97 -17.65 7.66
CA LEU A 166 -1.79 -18.05 8.80
C LEU A 166 -1.55 -17.15 10.01
N LEU A 167 -0.31 -16.74 10.29
CA LEU A 167 -0.02 -15.78 11.35
C LEU A 167 -0.74 -14.44 11.11
N ILE A 168 -0.59 -13.85 9.92
CA ILE A 168 -1.25 -12.59 9.55
C ILE A 168 -2.78 -12.74 9.68
N ARG A 169 -3.33 -13.87 9.24
CA ARG A 169 -4.76 -14.17 9.40
C ARG A 169 -5.18 -14.22 10.86
N VAL A 170 -4.41 -14.84 11.76
CA VAL A 170 -4.70 -14.77 13.20
C VAL A 170 -4.72 -13.33 13.69
N LEU A 171 -3.71 -12.52 13.34
CA LEU A 171 -3.64 -11.11 13.78
C LEU A 171 -4.89 -10.33 13.33
N LYS A 172 -5.35 -10.55 12.09
CA LYS A 172 -6.58 -9.96 11.53
C LYS A 172 -7.84 -10.44 12.25
N THR A 173 -8.01 -11.76 12.37
CA THR A 173 -9.18 -12.39 12.99
C THR A 173 -9.32 -12.01 14.46
N ARG A 174 -8.20 -11.92 15.18
CA ARG A 174 -8.16 -11.53 16.59
C ARG A 174 -8.06 -10.03 16.82
N ARG A 175 -7.97 -9.22 15.75
CA ARG A 175 -7.79 -7.76 15.79
C ARG A 175 -6.64 -7.35 16.73
N VAL A 176 -5.55 -8.11 16.68
CA VAL A 176 -4.34 -7.81 17.47
C VAL A 176 -3.79 -6.47 17.00
N LEU A 177 -3.57 -5.56 17.94
CA LEU A 177 -2.98 -4.27 17.63
C LEU A 177 -1.47 -4.43 17.36
N VAL A 178 -1.07 -4.21 16.11
CA VAL A 178 0.30 -4.37 15.61
C VAL A 178 1.01 -3.02 15.62
N THR A 179 2.23 -2.95 16.16
CA THR A 179 3.03 -1.71 16.08
C THR A 179 3.49 -1.45 14.65
N LYS A 180 3.79 -0.19 14.33
CA LYS A 180 4.31 0.18 13.01
C LYS A 180 5.56 -0.61 12.61
N GLU A 181 6.51 -0.78 13.54
CA GLU A 181 7.75 -1.51 13.26
C GLU A 181 7.48 -2.98 12.93
N ARG A 182 6.43 -3.55 13.53
CA ARG A 182 6.04 -4.93 13.27
C ARG A 182 5.28 -5.06 11.95
N TYR A 183 4.40 -4.10 11.65
CA TYR A 183 3.78 -3.98 10.33
C TYR A 183 4.84 -3.95 9.22
N ASP A 184 5.89 -3.12 9.38
CA ASP A 184 6.97 -2.99 8.39
C ASP A 184 7.72 -4.30 8.17
N ARG A 185 8.00 -5.05 9.25
CA ARG A 185 8.62 -6.37 9.14
C ARG A 185 7.72 -7.38 8.44
N LEU A 186 6.41 -7.38 8.73
CA LEU A 186 5.44 -8.26 8.06
C LEU A 186 5.32 -7.91 6.57
N THR A 187 5.28 -6.63 6.22
CA THR A 187 5.28 -6.17 4.83
C THR A 187 6.57 -6.56 4.11
N ALA A 188 7.74 -6.36 4.73
CA ALA A 188 9.02 -6.76 4.14
C ALA A 188 9.10 -8.28 3.90
N LEU A 189 8.61 -9.09 4.84
CA LEU A 189 8.48 -10.53 4.65
C LEU A 189 7.50 -10.87 3.53
N GLY A 190 6.34 -10.21 3.48
CA GLY A 190 5.35 -10.41 2.42
C GLY A 190 5.91 -10.09 1.03
N ARG A 191 6.61 -8.97 0.88
CA ARG A 191 7.32 -8.60 -0.36
C ARG A 191 8.34 -9.68 -0.76
N ARG A 192 9.10 -10.25 0.19
CA ARG A 192 10.05 -11.37 -0.07
C ARG A 192 9.37 -12.65 -0.55
N PHE A 193 8.16 -12.93 -0.08
CA PHE A 193 7.34 -14.06 -0.57
C PHE A 193 6.53 -13.72 -1.83
N GLY A 194 6.58 -12.47 -2.29
CA GLY A 194 5.83 -11.99 -3.45
C GLY A 194 4.34 -11.80 -3.19
N TYR A 195 3.90 -11.63 -1.94
CA TYR A 195 2.49 -11.42 -1.61
C TYR A 195 1.94 -10.15 -2.24
N PRO A 196 0.65 -10.13 -2.63
CA PRO A 196 -0.04 -8.87 -2.88
C PRO A 196 -0.12 -8.07 -1.57
N GLY A 197 0.10 -6.75 -1.66
CA GLY A 197 0.05 -5.85 -0.50
C GLY A 197 -1.20 -6.04 0.38
N PRO A 198 -2.43 -6.08 -0.20
CA PRO A 198 -3.66 -6.28 0.56
C PRO A 198 -3.67 -7.54 1.44
N LEU A 199 -2.96 -8.61 1.07
CA LEU A 199 -2.83 -9.80 1.92
C LEU A 199 -2.24 -9.45 3.28
N VAL A 200 -1.31 -8.50 3.35
CA VAL A 200 -0.70 -8.04 4.60
C VAL A 200 -1.60 -7.00 5.28
N TYR A 201 -1.91 -5.89 4.61
CA TYR A 201 -2.49 -4.73 5.28
C TYR A 201 -4.01 -4.74 5.46
N ASP A 202 -4.80 -5.38 4.58
CA ASP A 202 -6.26 -5.29 4.64
C ASP A 202 -6.82 -5.98 5.89
N GLY A 203 -7.51 -5.21 6.73
CA GLY A 203 -8.10 -5.71 7.98
C GLY A 203 -7.08 -5.97 9.10
N LEU A 204 -5.80 -5.61 8.91
CA LEU A 204 -4.82 -5.63 9.99
C LEU A 204 -4.99 -4.41 10.89
N SER A 205 -5.07 -4.62 12.20
CA SER A 205 -5.19 -3.53 13.17
C SER A 205 -3.81 -3.00 13.51
N VAL A 206 -3.46 -1.80 13.05
CA VAL A 206 -2.12 -1.22 13.24
C VAL A 206 -2.19 0.02 14.14
N ALA A 207 -1.29 0.10 15.12
CA ALA A 207 -1.04 1.30 15.90
C ALA A 207 -0.19 2.26 15.06
N TRP A 208 -0.86 2.98 14.16
CA TRP A 208 -0.20 3.95 13.31
C TRP A 208 0.36 5.11 14.14
N PRO A 209 1.58 5.60 13.82
CA PRO A 209 2.05 6.85 14.41
C PRO A 209 1.15 8.01 13.96
N PRO A 210 1.14 9.14 14.68
CA PRO A 210 0.44 10.34 14.23
C PRO A 210 0.85 10.73 12.82
N ILE A 211 -0.11 11.25 12.04
CA ILE A 211 0.19 11.82 10.73
C ILE A 211 1.18 12.97 10.92
N ASP A 212 2.33 12.88 10.27
CA ASP A 212 3.36 13.91 10.26
C ASP A 212 3.51 14.48 8.83
N PRO A 213 2.88 15.63 8.53
CA PRO A 213 2.98 16.26 7.23
C PRO A 213 4.32 16.98 7.02
N ALA A 214 5.29 16.88 7.94
CA ALA A 214 6.68 17.29 7.73
C ALA A 214 7.58 16.12 7.30
N ARG A 215 7.05 14.89 7.33
CA ARG A 215 7.74 13.69 6.84
C ARG A 215 7.78 13.72 5.30
N ARG A 216 8.96 13.45 4.72
CA ARG A 216 9.27 13.62 3.28
C ARG A 216 10.01 12.43 2.66
N ASP A 217 10.29 11.41 3.45
CA ASP A 217 11.06 10.20 3.10
C ASP A 217 10.20 9.10 2.45
N GLY A 218 9.03 9.45 1.92
CA GLY A 218 8.16 8.52 1.17
C GLY A 218 8.79 7.99 -0.11
N GLU A 219 8.21 6.91 -0.64
CA GLU A 219 8.69 6.22 -1.84
C GLU A 219 8.33 6.99 -3.15
N GLY A 220 7.42 7.98 -3.15
CA GLY A 220 7.03 8.66 -4.40
C GLY A 220 6.67 10.14 -4.26
N ASP A 221 6.27 10.75 -5.39
CA ASP A 221 5.78 12.14 -5.43
C ASP A 221 4.55 12.33 -4.53
N PHE A 222 4.51 13.42 -3.76
CA PHE A 222 3.53 13.65 -2.72
C PHE A 222 2.98 15.08 -2.72
N GLY A 223 1.95 15.30 -1.91
CA GLY A 223 1.30 16.61 -1.81
C GLY A 223 0.69 17.06 -3.14
N LEU A 224 0.72 18.36 -3.42
CA LEU A 224 0.08 18.91 -4.61
C LEU A 224 0.79 18.49 -5.92
N SER A 225 2.11 18.32 -5.91
CA SER A 225 2.85 17.80 -7.08
C SER A 225 2.43 16.37 -7.39
N GLY A 226 2.39 15.51 -6.36
CA GLY A 226 1.90 14.14 -6.48
C GLY A 226 0.47 14.11 -7.00
N LEU A 227 -0.44 14.90 -6.41
CA LEU A 227 -1.82 15.00 -6.91
C LEU A 227 -1.87 15.44 -8.38
N ALA A 228 -1.07 16.42 -8.80
CA ALA A 228 -1.05 16.85 -10.19
C ALA A 228 -0.57 15.76 -11.16
N SER A 229 0.26 14.82 -10.71
CA SER A 229 0.69 13.67 -11.52
C SER A 229 -0.48 12.74 -11.87
N TRP A 230 -1.41 12.51 -10.93
CA TRP A 230 -2.65 11.76 -11.16
C TRP A 230 -3.50 12.40 -12.26
N PHE A 231 -3.43 13.71 -12.44
CA PHE A 231 -4.20 14.39 -13.50
C PHE A 231 -3.49 14.45 -14.85
N SER A 232 -2.27 13.94 -14.96
CA SER A 232 -1.49 14.07 -16.19
C SER A 232 -1.76 13.02 -17.26
N TRP A 233 -2.34 11.87 -16.88
CA TRP A 233 -2.65 10.77 -17.80
C TRP A 233 -4.16 10.46 -17.81
N GLU A 234 -4.59 9.70 -18.82
CA GLU A 234 -5.95 9.16 -18.91
C GLU A 234 -6.12 8.01 -17.93
N TRP A 235 -6.53 8.34 -16.71
CA TRP A 235 -6.96 7.33 -15.73
C TRP A 235 -8.42 6.91 -15.97
N PRO A 236 -8.79 5.68 -15.57
CA PRO A 236 -10.10 5.11 -15.85
C PRO A 236 -11.26 5.81 -15.13
N GLU A 237 -11.00 6.67 -14.14
CA GLU A 237 -12.08 7.35 -13.41
C GLU A 237 -12.86 8.31 -14.32
N PRO A 238 -14.20 8.27 -14.25
CA PRO A 238 -15.05 8.99 -15.19
C PRO A 238 -15.07 10.50 -14.96
N THR A 239 -14.70 10.98 -13.77
CA THR A 239 -14.71 12.40 -13.43
C THR A 239 -13.46 12.85 -12.67
N ALA A 240 -13.15 14.14 -12.74
CA ALA A 240 -12.07 14.76 -11.98
C ALA A 240 -12.26 14.61 -10.45
N CYS A 241 -13.50 14.63 -9.96
CA CYS A 241 -13.80 14.45 -8.55
C CYS A 241 -13.58 13.00 -8.09
N ASP A 242 -13.95 12.01 -8.92
CA ASP A 242 -13.70 10.61 -8.60
C ASP A 242 -12.20 10.32 -8.55
N ARG A 243 -11.45 10.85 -9.51
CA ARG A 243 -9.99 10.78 -9.53
C ARG A 243 -9.36 11.44 -8.30
N LEU A 244 -9.85 12.63 -7.92
CA LEU A 244 -9.40 13.32 -6.73
C LEU A 244 -9.61 12.47 -5.47
N ARG A 245 -10.79 11.84 -5.31
CA ARG A 245 -11.08 10.96 -4.17
C ARG A 245 -10.14 9.77 -4.09
N VAL A 246 -9.88 9.13 -5.23
CA VAL A 246 -8.92 8.02 -5.30
C VAL A 246 -7.52 8.50 -4.92
N ALA A 247 -7.06 9.62 -5.50
CA ALA A 247 -5.72 10.16 -5.26
C ALA A 247 -5.49 10.56 -3.80
N VAL A 248 -6.45 11.21 -3.13
CA VAL A 248 -6.29 11.59 -1.70
C VAL A 248 -6.42 10.40 -0.74
N ALA A 249 -6.96 9.28 -1.21
CA ALA A 249 -7.04 8.02 -0.45
C ALA A 249 -5.84 7.09 -0.72
N ALA A 250 -4.99 7.41 -1.70
CA ALA A 250 -3.84 6.62 -2.11
C ALA A 250 -2.63 6.84 -1.21
N ASP A 251 -2.77 6.52 0.09
CA ASP A 251 -1.62 6.44 0.99
C ASP A 251 -0.62 5.39 0.49
N GLU A 252 0.66 5.73 0.46
CA GLU A 252 1.72 4.75 0.12
C GLU A 252 1.74 3.59 1.12
N GLU A 253 2.24 2.44 0.68
CA GLU A 253 2.39 1.28 1.53
C GLU A 253 3.24 1.64 2.76
N ALA A 254 2.69 1.42 3.96
CA ALA A 254 3.31 1.76 5.24
C ALA A 254 3.24 3.23 5.67
N HIS A 255 2.48 4.09 5.00
CA HIS A 255 2.11 5.38 5.57
C HIS A 255 0.92 5.28 6.53
N THR A 256 0.87 6.19 7.50
CA THR A 256 -0.31 6.35 8.36
C THR A 256 -1.51 6.72 7.48
N PRO A 257 -2.67 6.05 7.64
CA PRO A 257 -3.86 6.39 6.88
C PRO A 257 -4.19 7.89 6.95
N GLY A 258 -4.40 8.50 5.78
CA GLY A 258 -4.65 9.94 5.62
C GLY A 258 -3.40 10.79 5.43
N SER A 259 -2.20 10.21 5.37
CA SER A 259 -0.96 10.96 5.11
C SER A 259 -0.97 11.65 3.75
N ALA A 260 -1.46 10.99 2.69
CA ALA A 260 -1.59 11.57 1.36
C ALA A 260 -2.51 12.80 1.39
N ALA A 261 -3.71 12.65 1.96
CA ALA A 261 -4.66 13.75 2.14
C ALA A 261 -4.08 14.90 2.97
N ALA A 262 -3.32 14.61 4.02
CA ALA A 262 -2.70 15.63 4.88
C ALA A 262 -1.63 16.44 4.14
N LEU A 263 -0.74 15.78 3.39
CA LEU A 263 0.31 16.44 2.60
C LEU A 263 -0.31 17.34 1.52
N VAL A 264 -1.33 16.85 0.82
CA VAL A 264 -2.07 17.66 -0.17
C VAL A 264 -2.74 18.86 0.51
N LEU A 265 -3.41 18.64 1.65
CA LEU A 265 -4.10 19.71 2.36
C LEU A 265 -3.15 20.82 2.81
N VAL A 266 -1.95 20.48 3.31
CA VAL A 266 -0.94 21.49 3.70
C VAL A 266 -0.53 22.35 2.51
N ASP A 267 -0.20 21.75 1.36
CA ASP A 267 0.19 22.49 0.17
C ASP A 267 -0.94 23.40 -0.34
N VAL A 268 -2.16 22.86 -0.36
CA VAL A 268 -3.35 23.59 -0.81
C VAL A 268 -3.66 24.76 0.10
N LEU A 269 -3.58 24.58 1.43
CA LEU A 269 -3.80 25.67 2.38
C LEU A 269 -2.75 26.78 2.20
N ARG A 270 -1.48 26.44 2.01
CA ARG A 270 -0.43 27.44 1.71
C ARG A 270 -0.76 28.28 0.49
N LEU A 271 -1.24 27.65 -0.60
CA LEU A 271 -1.64 28.37 -1.81
C LEU A 271 -2.93 29.19 -1.62
N LEU A 272 -3.92 28.65 -0.91
CA LEU A 272 -5.17 29.36 -0.62
C LEU A 272 -4.94 30.59 0.25
N ASP A 273 -4.05 30.51 1.24
CA ASP A 273 -3.72 31.62 2.14
C ASP A 273 -2.72 32.62 1.50
N SER A 274 -2.13 32.28 0.36
CA SER A 274 -1.17 33.13 -0.34
C SER A 274 -1.82 34.31 -1.10
N PRO A 275 -1.05 35.38 -1.36
CA PRO A 275 -1.49 36.50 -2.20
C PRO A 275 -1.42 36.20 -3.70
N LEU A 276 -1.21 34.95 -4.13
CA LEU A 276 -1.10 34.59 -5.54
C LEU A 276 -2.41 34.85 -6.30
N SER A 277 -2.29 35.30 -7.54
CA SER A 277 -3.44 35.53 -8.41
C SER A 277 -4.09 34.22 -8.86
N ASP A 278 -5.37 34.26 -9.25
CA ASP A 278 -6.03 33.08 -9.82
C ASP A 278 -5.36 32.62 -11.12
N ASP A 279 -4.85 33.56 -11.93
CA ASP A 279 -4.11 33.26 -13.16
C ASP A 279 -2.78 32.54 -12.88
N THR A 280 -2.07 32.93 -11.81
CA THR A 280 -0.85 32.25 -11.34
C THR A 280 -1.18 30.81 -10.97
N LEU A 281 -2.22 30.61 -10.14
CA LEU A 281 -2.66 29.28 -9.69
C LEU A 281 -3.15 28.40 -10.85
N ALA A 282 -3.92 28.98 -11.79
CA ALA A 282 -4.40 28.30 -12.99
C ALA A 282 -3.24 27.85 -13.87
N THR A 283 -2.22 28.71 -14.05
CA THR A 283 -1.02 28.40 -14.82
C THR A 283 -0.26 27.24 -14.19
N LEU A 284 -0.02 27.27 -12.87
CA LEU A 284 0.69 26.21 -12.16
C LEU A 284 -0.03 24.87 -12.28
N TRP A 285 -1.32 24.83 -11.98
CA TRP A 285 -2.10 23.59 -12.05
C TRP A 285 -2.11 23.01 -13.46
N ARG A 286 -2.40 23.85 -14.47
CA ARG A 286 -2.46 23.39 -15.85
C ARG A 286 -1.13 22.83 -16.33
N GLU A 287 -0.01 23.48 -16.01
CA GLU A 287 1.30 22.98 -16.46
C GLU A 287 1.78 21.76 -15.65
N ALA A 288 1.50 21.70 -14.35
CA ALA A 288 1.84 20.55 -13.50
C ALA A 288 1.08 19.27 -13.90
N THR A 289 -0.12 19.43 -14.45
CA THR A 289 -0.91 18.32 -15.02
C THR A 289 -0.55 18.03 -16.49
N GLY A 290 0.52 18.60 -17.04
CA GLY A 290 0.88 18.41 -18.45
C GLY A 290 -0.19 18.93 -19.42
N ARG A 291 -1.02 19.88 -18.98
CA ARG A 291 -2.17 20.46 -19.69
C ARG A 291 -3.34 19.50 -19.92
N ALA A 292 -3.31 18.33 -19.28
CA ALA A 292 -4.39 17.36 -19.36
C ALA A 292 -5.63 17.79 -18.55
N HIS A 293 -5.46 18.60 -17.50
CA HIS A 293 -6.57 19.16 -16.72
C HIS A 293 -6.49 20.68 -16.60
N ASP A 294 -7.58 21.36 -16.97
CA ASP A 294 -7.73 22.80 -16.86
C ASP A 294 -9.11 23.12 -16.23
N PRO A 295 -9.16 23.51 -14.94
CA PRO A 295 -10.41 23.86 -14.25
C PRO A 295 -11.20 24.96 -14.97
N GLY A 296 -10.52 25.88 -15.65
CA GLY A 296 -11.18 26.98 -16.37
C GLY A 296 -12.05 26.49 -17.53
N ARG A 297 -11.70 25.36 -18.16
CA ARG A 297 -12.50 24.76 -19.24
C ARG A 297 -13.84 24.22 -18.76
N ILE A 298 -13.94 23.89 -17.48
CA ILE A 298 -15.18 23.43 -16.83
C ILE A 298 -15.84 24.53 -15.99
N GLY A 299 -15.46 25.80 -16.21
CA GLY A 299 -16.07 26.95 -15.57
C GLY A 299 -15.72 27.10 -14.08
N THR A 300 -14.65 26.45 -13.61
CA THR A 300 -14.19 26.52 -12.21
C THR A 300 -12.92 27.37 -12.13
N GLY A 301 -12.91 28.40 -11.29
CA GLY A 301 -11.70 29.18 -11.02
C GLY A 301 -10.62 28.34 -10.32
N ALA A 302 -9.35 28.69 -10.47
CA ALA A 302 -8.26 27.87 -9.90
C ALA A 302 -8.34 27.80 -8.38
N ARG A 303 -8.67 28.92 -7.73
CA ARG A 303 -8.87 28.99 -6.29
C ARG A 303 -10.08 28.20 -5.82
N ASP A 304 -11.15 28.13 -6.60
CA ASP A 304 -12.32 27.29 -6.27
C ASP A 304 -12.00 25.81 -6.45
N TRP A 305 -11.20 25.45 -7.44
CA TRP A 305 -10.67 24.09 -7.58
C TRP A 305 -9.80 23.68 -6.38
N LEU A 306 -8.91 24.55 -5.91
CA LEU A 306 -8.12 24.30 -4.71
C LEU A 306 -9.00 24.14 -3.45
N LYS A 307 -10.11 24.88 -3.32
CA LYS A 307 -11.07 24.67 -2.22
C LYS A 307 -11.71 23.27 -2.30
N THR A 308 -12.11 22.83 -3.48
CA THR A 308 -12.63 21.48 -3.70
C THR A 308 -11.62 20.41 -3.26
N ILE A 309 -10.35 20.57 -3.63
CA ILE A 309 -9.28 19.68 -3.17
C ILE A 309 -9.19 19.67 -1.64
N ALA A 310 -9.15 20.85 -1.01
CA ALA A 310 -9.08 20.96 0.44
C ALA A 310 -10.27 20.28 1.14
N ASP A 311 -11.47 20.41 0.59
CA ASP A 311 -12.68 19.82 1.16
C ASP A 311 -12.69 18.30 1.06
N GLU A 312 -12.27 17.72 -0.07
CA GLU A 312 -12.12 16.26 -0.22
C GLU A 312 -11.01 15.71 0.69
N CYS A 313 -9.88 16.41 0.84
CA CYS A 313 -8.84 16.03 1.82
C CYS A 313 -9.38 16.06 3.26
N ARG A 314 -10.15 17.08 3.64
CA ARG A 314 -10.78 17.15 4.98
C ARG A 314 -11.79 16.04 5.19
N ALA A 315 -12.60 15.73 4.18
CA ALA A 315 -13.56 14.64 4.25
C ALA A 315 -12.84 13.30 4.49
N ARG A 316 -11.76 13.04 3.74
CA ARG A 316 -10.93 11.85 3.94
C ARG A 316 -10.30 11.80 5.33
N LEU A 317 -9.70 12.89 5.79
CA LEU A 317 -9.09 12.96 7.12
C LEU A 317 -10.11 12.76 8.24
N ALA A 318 -11.33 13.28 8.10
CA ALA A 318 -12.40 13.05 9.06
C ALA A 318 -12.81 11.57 9.16
N GLU A 319 -12.71 10.83 8.06
CA GLU A 319 -13.00 9.39 8.01
C GLU A 319 -11.90 8.55 8.68
N VAL A 320 -10.63 8.79 8.35
CA VAL A 320 -9.52 7.89 8.76
C VAL A 320 -8.68 8.39 9.92
N ALA A 321 -8.72 9.69 10.20
CA ALA A 321 -7.93 10.33 11.25
C ALA A 321 -8.72 11.47 11.90
N PRO A 322 -9.87 11.19 12.56
CA PRO A 322 -10.78 12.22 13.08
C PRO A 322 -10.13 13.17 14.11
N ASP A 323 -9.08 12.71 14.79
CA ASP A 323 -8.33 13.50 15.77
C ASP A 323 -7.22 14.36 15.13
N TYR A 324 -6.92 14.16 13.84
CA TYR A 324 -5.93 14.96 13.13
C TYR A 324 -6.37 16.43 13.06
N ARG A 325 -5.42 17.33 13.28
CA ARG A 325 -5.60 18.77 13.13
C ARG A 325 -4.56 19.26 12.13
N PRO A 326 -4.97 19.82 10.99
CA PRO A 326 -4.03 20.33 10.00
C PRO A 326 -3.14 21.41 10.63
N THR A 327 -1.83 21.23 10.50
CA THR A 327 -0.83 22.24 10.86
C THR A 327 0.04 22.51 9.65
N THR A 328 0.13 23.77 9.23
CA THR A 328 1.07 24.19 8.19
C THR A 328 2.44 24.35 8.82
N PRO A 329 3.46 23.56 8.43
CA PRO A 329 4.82 23.73 8.93
C PRO A 329 5.37 25.13 8.57
N PRO A 330 6.43 25.60 9.24
CA PRO A 330 7.15 26.80 8.80
C PRO A 330 7.61 26.70 7.35
N VAL A 331 7.83 27.84 6.70
CA VAL A 331 8.42 27.91 5.35
C VAL A 331 9.94 27.74 5.45
N ASP A 332 10.53 27.06 4.48
CA ASP A 332 11.98 27.02 4.31
C ASP A 332 12.47 28.26 3.54
N GLU A 333 12.99 29.24 4.27
CA GLU A 333 13.57 30.46 3.71
C GLU A 333 15.04 30.29 3.30
N GLU A 334 15.75 29.29 3.85
CA GLU A 334 17.20 29.13 3.64
C GLU A 334 17.51 28.74 2.20
N HIS A 335 16.62 27.98 1.55
CA HIS A 335 16.84 27.42 0.21
C HIS A 335 16.18 28.22 -0.91
N GLN A 336 15.52 29.32 -0.60
CA GLN A 336 14.79 30.13 -1.56
C GLN A 336 15.67 30.54 -2.76
N ASP A 337 16.89 31.05 -2.50
CA ASP A 337 17.80 31.49 -3.56
C ASP A 337 18.28 30.36 -4.47
N ALA A 338 18.51 29.18 -3.90
CA ALA A 338 18.93 28.01 -4.66
C ALA A 338 17.80 27.52 -5.58
N VAL A 339 16.56 27.48 -5.08
CA VAL A 339 15.38 27.10 -5.87
C VAL A 339 15.09 28.15 -6.95
N LEU A 340 15.12 29.45 -6.63
CA LEU A 340 14.93 30.52 -7.62
C LEU A 340 15.95 30.42 -8.77
N ARG A 341 17.20 30.08 -8.46
CA ARG A 341 18.21 29.85 -9.50
C ARG A 341 17.79 28.70 -10.43
N GLN A 342 17.36 27.57 -9.87
CA GLN A 342 16.92 26.42 -10.69
C GLN A 342 15.68 26.76 -11.54
N VAL A 343 14.72 27.51 -11.00
CA VAL A 343 13.54 27.97 -11.76
C VAL A 343 13.96 28.82 -12.96
N ARG A 344 14.89 29.76 -12.77
CA ARG A 344 15.39 30.63 -13.85
C ARG A 344 16.18 29.87 -14.91
N GLU A 345 17.05 28.96 -14.48
CA GLU A 345 17.82 28.09 -15.38
C GLU A 345 16.89 27.19 -16.21
N SER A 346 15.77 26.76 -15.62
CA SER A 346 14.76 25.92 -16.28
C SER A 346 13.77 26.71 -17.17
N ALA A 347 13.79 28.04 -17.16
CA ALA A 347 12.79 28.87 -17.85
C ALA A 347 12.74 28.63 -19.37
N ALA A 348 13.89 28.32 -19.99
CA ALA A 348 13.96 27.97 -21.41
C ALA A 348 13.12 26.72 -21.75
N VAL A 349 13.00 25.81 -20.79
CA VAL A 349 12.26 24.55 -20.91
C VAL A 349 10.81 24.71 -20.46
N THR A 350 10.56 25.36 -19.32
CA THR A 350 9.21 25.52 -18.74
C THR A 350 8.42 26.65 -19.40
N GLY A 351 9.09 27.56 -20.08
CA GLY A 351 8.53 28.81 -20.61
C GLY A 351 8.41 29.91 -19.55
N ASP A 352 8.35 31.16 -20.01
CA ASP A 352 8.40 32.35 -19.16
C ASP A 352 7.21 32.47 -18.19
N GLY A 353 6.00 32.17 -18.67
CA GLY A 353 4.79 32.24 -17.84
C GLY A 353 4.83 31.26 -16.65
N PRO A 354 5.06 29.96 -16.89
CA PRO A 354 5.18 28.98 -15.81
C PRO A 354 6.39 29.22 -14.90
N ALA A 355 7.53 29.67 -15.46
CA ALA A 355 8.69 30.04 -14.65
C ALA A 355 8.38 31.22 -13.71
N ALA A 356 7.74 32.28 -14.22
CA ALA A 356 7.32 33.42 -13.40
C ALA A 356 6.35 32.99 -12.30
N ALA A 357 5.39 32.12 -12.62
CA ALA A 357 4.45 31.59 -11.63
C ALA A 357 5.17 30.78 -10.52
N LEU A 358 6.16 29.96 -10.88
CA LEU A 358 7.00 29.25 -9.91
C LEU A 358 7.82 30.22 -9.05
N GLU A 359 8.41 31.27 -9.63
CA GLU A 359 9.12 32.29 -8.85
C GLU A 359 8.21 32.96 -7.81
N GLU A 360 6.94 33.21 -8.14
CA GLU A 360 5.97 33.74 -7.18
C GLU A 360 5.70 32.75 -6.03
N VAL A 361 5.58 31.46 -6.31
CA VAL A 361 5.40 30.42 -5.28
C VAL A 361 6.62 30.36 -4.36
N VAL A 362 7.82 30.28 -4.94
CA VAL A 362 9.07 30.19 -4.18
C VAL A 362 9.27 31.43 -3.29
N THR A 363 8.85 32.60 -3.77
CA THR A 363 9.06 33.87 -3.05
C THR A 363 7.98 34.18 -2.02
N ARG A 364 6.72 33.81 -2.30
CA ARG A 364 5.56 34.27 -1.51
C ARG A 364 4.83 33.15 -0.77
N VAL A 365 5.17 31.90 -1.04
CA VAL A 365 4.48 30.74 -0.48
C VAL A 365 5.45 29.83 0.23
N ASP A 366 6.29 29.11 -0.52
CA ASP A 366 7.19 28.11 0.01
C ASP A 366 8.19 27.62 -1.06
N ALA A 367 9.48 27.59 -0.72
CA ALA A 367 10.54 27.18 -1.64
C ALA A 367 10.51 25.68 -1.94
N GLU A 368 10.16 24.83 -0.96
CA GLU A 368 10.04 23.38 -1.14
C GLU A 368 8.90 23.05 -2.11
N LEU A 369 7.71 23.61 -1.90
CA LEU A 369 6.56 23.44 -2.79
C LEU A 369 6.88 23.94 -4.20
N GLY A 370 7.49 25.13 -4.31
CA GLY A 370 7.91 25.66 -5.61
C GLY A 370 8.90 24.74 -6.33
N TYR A 371 9.83 24.12 -5.60
CA TYR A 371 10.78 23.17 -6.16
C TYR A 371 10.11 21.86 -6.59
N ARG A 372 9.20 21.28 -5.79
CA ARG A 372 8.44 20.09 -6.19
C ARG A 372 7.60 20.33 -7.44
N LEU A 373 6.97 21.50 -7.56
CA LEU A 373 6.24 21.89 -8.77
C LEU A 373 7.17 22.07 -9.98
N LEU A 374 8.39 22.60 -9.79
CA LEU A 374 9.39 22.66 -10.87
C LEU A 374 9.72 21.25 -11.40
N LEU A 375 10.07 20.31 -10.52
CA LEU A 375 10.36 18.92 -10.90
C LEU A 375 9.18 18.30 -11.66
N ARG A 376 7.96 18.54 -11.16
CA ARG A 376 6.73 18.06 -11.80
C ARG A 376 6.54 18.65 -13.22
N LEU A 377 6.84 19.93 -13.43
CA LEU A 377 6.78 20.57 -14.75
C LEU A 377 7.81 20.00 -15.72
N LEU A 378 9.05 19.76 -15.25
CA LEU A 378 10.10 19.14 -16.06
C LEU A 378 9.71 17.71 -16.46
N ALA A 379 9.15 16.93 -15.53
CA ALA A 379 8.64 15.58 -15.78
C ALA A 379 7.47 15.58 -16.77
N ALA A 380 6.50 16.48 -16.60
CA ALA A 380 5.38 16.62 -17.53
C ALA A 380 5.81 17.01 -18.95
N ARG A 381 6.97 17.66 -19.11
CA ARG A 381 7.58 18.00 -20.41
C ARG A 381 8.59 16.98 -20.92
N THR A 382 8.84 15.91 -20.18
CA THR A 382 9.79 14.85 -20.55
C THR A 382 11.17 15.41 -20.92
N THR A 383 11.65 16.41 -20.16
CA THR A 383 12.89 17.11 -20.51
C THR A 383 14.10 16.31 -20.04
N PRO A 384 15.05 15.96 -20.92
CA PRO A 384 16.27 15.31 -20.49
C PRO A 384 17.16 16.26 -19.68
N LEU A 385 17.73 15.78 -18.58
CA LEU A 385 18.74 16.50 -17.79
C LEU A 385 20.15 16.02 -18.14
N SER A 386 21.10 16.95 -18.18
CA SER A 386 22.52 16.62 -18.13
C SER A 386 22.90 16.01 -16.77
N GLU A 387 24.05 15.35 -16.71
CA GLU A 387 24.56 14.75 -15.47
C GLU A 387 24.78 15.80 -14.36
N GLU A 388 25.28 16.98 -14.72
CA GLU A 388 25.47 18.09 -13.78
C GLU A 388 24.13 18.62 -13.23
N GLU A 389 23.11 18.76 -14.09
CA GLU A 389 21.77 19.16 -13.67
C GLU A 389 21.13 18.10 -12.75
N TYR A 390 21.26 16.83 -13.12
CA TYR A 390 20.82 15.70 -12.30
C TYR A 390 21.42 15.76 -10.90
N GLU A 391 22.75 15.91 -10.78
CA GLU A 391 23.43 16.01 -9.49
C GLU A 391 22.97 17.21 -8.66
N ARG A 392 22.72 18.36 -9.29
CA ARG A 392 22.15 19.54 -8.61
C ARG A 392 20.76 19.25 -8.06
N HIS A 393 19.89 18.60 -8.84
CA HIS A 393 18.56 18.25 -8.38
C HIS A 393 18.60 17.23 -7.24
N VAL A 394 19.45 16.21 -7.33
CA VAL A 394 19.68 15.24 -6.24
C VAL A 394 20.15 15.94 -4.97
N ALA A 395 21.04 16.93 -5.06
CA ALA A 395 21.53 17.68 -3.91
C ALA A 395 20.41 18.49 -3.22
N LEU A 396 19.55 19.16 -3.99
CA LEU A 396 18.39 19.88 -3.45
C LEU A 396 17.38 18.94 -2.82
N CYS A 397 17.08 17.80 -3.45
CA CYS A 397 16.18 16.81 -2.89
C CYS A 397 16.68 16.25 -1.55
N ARG A 398 17.99 15.95 -1.46
CA ARG A 398 18.62 15.53 -0.20
C ARG A 398 18.50 16.61 0.88
N HIS A 399 18.59 17.87 0.49
CA HIS A 399 18.43 18.98 1.42
C HIS A 399 17.02 19.02 2.02
N PHE A 400 15.99 18.96 1.17
CA PHE A 400 14.59 18.87 1.60
C PHE A 400 14.23 17.51 2.23
N ARG A 401 15.20 16.59 2.36
CA ARG A 401 15.05 15.25 2.94
C ARG A 401 14.02 14.39 2.21
N PHE A 402 13.92 14.57 0.89
CA PHE A 402 13.10 13.71 0.04
C PHE A 402 13.63 12.27 0.05
N GLY A 403 12.73 11.30 0.00
CA GLY A 403 13.07 9.89 -0.09
C GLY A 403 13.88 9.58 -1.36
N ALA A 404 14.71 8.53 -1.31
CA ALA A 404 15.56 8.16 -2.44
C ALA A 404 14.75 7.83 -3.70
N GLU A 405 13.57 7.21 -3.53
CA GLU A 405 12.68 6.86 -4.63
C GLU A 405 11.95 8.08 -5.21
N TYR A 406 11.55 9.07 -4.39
CA TYR A 406 11.09 10.39 -4.91
C TYR A 406 12.15 10.99 -5.84
N VAL A 407 13.42 10.94 -5.44
CA VAL A 407 14.53 11.45 -6.27
C VAL A 407 14.67 10.63 -7.56
N ALA A 408 14.53 9.31 -7.47
CA ALA A 408 14.58 8.44 -8.64
C ALA A 408 13.40 8.73 -9.60
N GLU A 409 12.16 8.77 -9.13
CA GLU A 409 11.00 9.06 -9.96
C GLU A 409 11.04 10.48 -10.54
N ALA A 410 11.28 11.50 -9.69
CA ALA A 410 11.24 12.89 -10.13
C ALA A 410 12.42 13.28 -11.03
N VAL A 411 13.58 12.62 -10.91
CA VAL A 411 14.83 13.02 -11.59
C VAL A 411 15.38 11.95 -12.54
N GLU A 412 15.23 10.64 -12.29
CA GLU A 412 15.65 9.60 -13.25
C GLU A 412 14.71 9.48 -14.45
N LEU A 413 13.42 9.80 -14.31
CA LEU A 413 12.54 9.98 -15.49
C LEU A 413 13.06 11.06 -16.46
N LEU A 414 13.93 11.94 -15.97
CA LEU A 414 14.61 12.97 -16.75
C LEU A 414 16.00 12.55 -17.24
N ARG A 415 16.55 11.39 -16.83
CA ARG A 415 17.85 10.88 -17.34
C ARG A 415 17.75 10.20 -18.71
N HIS A 416 16.54 9.85 -19.16
CA HIS A 416 16.34 9.03 -20.36
C HIS A 416 15.69 9.77 -21.52
N ARG A 417 16.53 10.31 -22.40
CA ARG A 417 16.55 9.98 -23.84
C ARG A 417 17.92 10.20 -24.45
#